data_AF-A0A4U9IMY2-F1
#
_entry.id   AF-A0A4U9IMY2-F1
#
_cell.length_a   1.000
_cell.length_b   1.000
_cell.length_c   1.000
_cell.angle_alpha   90.00
_cell.angle_beta   90.00
_cell.angle_gamma   90.00
#
_symmetry.space_group_name_H-M   'P 1'
#
loop_
_entity.id
_entity.type
_entity.pdbx_description
1 polymer ?
#
loop_
_entity_poly.entity_id
_entity_poly.type
_entity_poly.pdbx_seq_one_letter_code
_entity_poly.pdbx_strand_id
1 'polypeptide(L)'
;MRVVYEVPGRGYQSQSVTVQDRDHWIARLDVVADEYFHAEPVKRALVRYPLKVVRWEGDAERNPFGLALDCYAGVPQRLEAAPPAPKPEKSGVFQ
;
A
#
# COMPACT_ATOMS: atom_id res chain seq x y z
N MET A 1 10.80 3.41 -14.89
CA MET A 1 11.29 3.53 -13.49
C MET A 1 10.09 3.44 -12.57
N ARG A 2 10.21 2.80 -11.41
CA ARG A 2 9.20 2.84 -10.35
C ARG A 2 9.84 3.35 -9.07
N VAL A 3 9.19 4.29 -8.40
CA VAL A 3 9.59 4.82 -7.09
C VAL A 3 8.48 4.48 -6.10
N VAL A 4 8.85 3.97 -4.94
CA VAL A 4 7.92 3.61 -3.86
C VAL A 4 8.36 4.32 -2.59
N TYR A 5 7.43 4.99 -1.93
CA TYR A 5 7.68 5.72 -0.67
C TYR A 5 6.41 5.74 0.18
N GLU A 6 6.55 6.03 1.48
CA GLU A 6 5.40 6.14 2.38
C GLU A 6 4.46 7.27 1.97
N VAL A 7 3.15 7.09 2.17
CA VAL A 7 2.21 8.21 2.00
C VAL A 7 2.48 9.26 3.09
N PRO A 8 2.73 10.53 2.73
CA PRO A 8 2.98 11.58 3.71
C PRO A 8 1.87 11.69 4.76
N GLY A 9 2.26 11.74 6.04
CA GLY A 9 1.33 11.78 7.17
C GLY A 9 0.67 10.44 7.53
N ARG A 10 0.97 9.35 6.81
CA ARG A 10 0.45 7.99 7.06
C ARG A 10 1.57 6.96 7.23
N GLY A 11 2.76 7.42 7.64
CA GLY A 11 3.86 6.55 8.04
C GLY A 11 3.52 5.72 9.27
N TYR A 12 4.50 4.97 9.77
CA TYR A 12 4.28 4.06 10.90
C TYR A 12 3.66 4.76 12.12
N GLN A 13 2.68 4.08 12.71
CA GLN A 13 2.02 4.44 13.97
C GLN A 13 1.72 3.15 14.71
N SER A 14 1.61 3.17 16.04
CA SER A 14 1.29 1.96 16.83
C SER A 14 0.01 1.26 16.35
N GLN A 15 -0.99 2.02 15.89
CA GLN A 15 -2.23 1.49 15.32
C GLN A 15 -2.07 0.83 13.93
N SER A 16 -0.92 0.99 13.28
CA SER A 16 -0.65 0.40 11.96
C SER A 16 -0.44 -1.11 12.03
N VAL A 17 -0.20 -1.65 13.23
CA VAL A 17 0.00 -3.08 13.45
C VAL A 17 -1.19 -3.64 14.23
N THR A 18 -1.78 -4.71 13.71
CA THR A 18 -2.75 -5.54 14.41
C THR A 18 -2.06 -6.79 14.91
N VAL A 19 -2.01 -6.99 16.23
CA VAL A 19 -1.50 -8.21 16.85
C VAL A 19 -2.55 -9.30 16.67
N GLN A 20 -2.18 -10.40 16.03
CA GLN A 20 -3.05 -11.58 15.92
C GLN A 20 -2.80 -12.50 17.12
N ASP A 21 -1.53 -12.82 17.37
CA ASP A 21 -1.07 -13.58 18.52
C ASP A 21 0.40 -13.26 18.84
N ARG A 22 1.05 -14.11 19.64
CA ARG A 22 2.46 -13.92 20.08
C ARG A 22 3.45 -13.89 18.91
N ASP A 23 3.16 -14.60 17.83
CA ASP A 23 4.09 -14.88 16.74
C ASP A 23 3.58 -14.36 15.38
N HIS A 24 2.38 -13.77 15.34
CA HIS A 24 1.74 -13.28 14.11
C HIS A 24 1.18 -11.86 14.27
N TRP A 25 1.44 -11.03 13.27
CA TRP A 25 0.97 -9.66 13.18
C TRP A 25 0.50 -9.32 11.76
N ILE A 26 -0.37 -8.33 11.64
CA ILE A 26 -0.70 -7.71 10.37
C ILE A 26 -0.23 -6.26 10.40
N ALA A 27 0.74 -5.93 9.54
CA ALA A 27 1.22 -4.57 9.35
C ALA A 27 0.48 -3.91 8.18
N ARG A 28 -0.15 -2.76 8.43
CA ARG A 28 -0.76 -1.91 7.40
C ARG A 28 0.29 -0.93 6.90
N LEU A 29 0.67 -1.07 5.64
CA LEU A 29 1.65 -0.20 4.98
C LEU A 29 0.98 0.62 3.88
N ASP A 30 0.90 1.94 4.08
CA ASP A 30 0.36 2.88 3.10
C ASP A 30 1.51 3.45 2.26
N VAL A 31 1.58 3.11 0.97
CA VAL A 31 2.63 3.58 0.05
C VAL A 31 2.06 4.32 -1.15
N VAL A 32 2.86 5.24 -1.68
CA VAL A 32 2.73 5.78 -3.02
C VAL A 32 3.67 5.01 -3.95
N ALA A 33 3.15 4.55 -5.09
CA ALA A 33 3.95 4.00 -6.17
C ALA A 33 3.80 4.91 -7.41
N ASP A 34 4.89 5.58 -7.77
CA ASP A 34 5.00 6.41 -8.97
C ASP A 34 5.75 5.63 -10.05
N GLU A 35 5.15 5.50 -11.23
CA GLU A 35 5.73 4.82 -12.39
C GLU A 35 5.99 5.81 -13.52
N TYR A 36 7.16 5.69 -14.16
CA TYR A 36 7.63 6.53 -15.25
C TYR A 36 8.08 5.71 -16.46
N PHE A 37 7.80 6.22 -17.66
CA PHE A 37 8.28 5.71 -18.94
C PHE A 37 9.01 6.84 -19.68
N HIS A 38 10.29 6.68 -20.02
CA HIS A 38 11.10 7.75 -20.63
C HIS A 38 10.99 9.12 -19.93
N ALA A 39 11.03 9.14 -18.59
CA ALA A 39 10.85 10.32 -17.73
C ALA A 39 9.43 10.94 -17.72
N GLU A 40 8.49 10.42 -18.52
CA GLU A 40 7.08 10.77 -18.44
C GLU A 40 6.38 9.99 -17.31
N PRO A 41 5.62 10.64 -16.41
CA PRO A 41 4.84 9.95 -15.40
C PRO A 41 3.65 9.23 -16.04
N VAL A 42 3.54 7.92 -15.85
CA VAL A 42 2.47 7.10 -16.44
C VAL A 42 1.41 6.68 -15.43
N LYS A 43 1.78 6.61 -14.14
CA LYS A 43 0.87 6.16 -13.09
C LYS A 43 1.34 6.63 -11.72
N ARG A 44 0.39 7.05 -10.91
CA ARG A 44 0.52 7.23 -9.47
C ARG A 44 -0.54 6.38 -8.79
N ALA A 45 -0.15 5.58 -7.82
CA ALA A 45 -1.07 4.74 -7.06
C ALA A 45 -0.80 4.86 -5.57
N LEU A 46 -1.84 5.24 -4.81
CA LEU A 46 -1.81 5.22 -3.36
C LEU A 46 -2.47 3.93 -2.88
N VAL A 47 -1.73 3.05 -2.23
CA VAL A 47 -2.19 1.70 -1.88
C VAL A 47 -1.84 1.36 -0.44
N ARG A 48 -2.82 0.80 0.27
CA ARG A 48 -2.68 0.17 1.57
C ARG A 48 -2.45 -1.32 1.40
N TYR A 49 -1.29 -1.79 1.82
CA TYR A 49 -0.93 -3.20 1.84
C TYR A 49 -1.12 -3.79 3.25
N PRO A 50 -2.01 -4.77 3.43
CA PRO A 50 -2.07 -5.55 4.66
C PRO A 50 -1.04 -6.68 4.58
N LEU A 51 0.13 -6.49 5.17
CA LEU A 51 1.23 -7.45 5.18
C LEU A 51 1.13 -8.38 6.39
N LYS A 52 1.21 -9.69 6.21
CA LYS A 52 1.40 -10.60 7.33
C LYS A 52 2.87 -10.58 7.73
N VAL A 53 3.10 -10.45 9.03
CA VAL A 53 4.43 -10.54 9.64
C VAL A 53 4.41 -11.69 10.60
N VAL A 54 5.40 -12.57 10.51
CA VAL A 54 5.51 -13.76 11.35
C VAL A 54 6.86 -13.79 12.05
N ARG A 55 6.91 -14.41 13.23
CA ARG A 55 8.17 -14.77 13.87
C ARG A 55 8.92 -15.75 12.99
N TRP A 56 10.16 -15.42 12.65
CA TRP A 56 11.08 -16.29 11.92
C TRP A 56 12.47 -16.22 12.53
N GLU A 57 12.67 -17.09 13.52
CA GLU A 57 13.95 -17.23 14.20
C GLU A 57 14.92 -18.05 13.34
N GLY A 58 16.20 -17.68 13.38
CA GLY A 58 17.28 -18.28 12.59
C GLY A 58 18.64 -17.71 12.98
N ASP A 59 19.49 -17.45 11.99
CA ASP A 59 20.77 -16.76 12.21
C ASP A 59 20.53 -15.26 12.45
N ALA A 60 20.82 -14.79 13.67
CA ALA A 60 20.60 -13.40 14.08
C ALA A 60 21.48 -12.39 13.31
N GLU A 61 22.64 -12.80 12.79
CA GLU A 61 23.47 -11.94 11.94
C GLU A 61 22.80 -11.66 10.59
N ARG A 62 21.97 -12.59 10.11
CA ARG A 62 21.22 -12.47 8.84
C ARG A 62 19.82 -11.91 9.02
N ASN A 63 19.17 -12.22 10.15
CA ASN A 63 17.85 -11.72 10.50
C ASN A 63 17.87 -11.17 11.94
N PRO A 64 18.39 -9.95 12.15
CA PRO A 64 18.49 -9.36 13.49
C PRO A 64 17.12 -9.08 14.13
N PHE A 65 16.04 -9.10 13.33
CA PHE A 65 14.69 -8.85 13.80
C PHE A 65 13.94 -10.13 14.18
N GLY A 66 14.37 -11.30 13.72
CA GLY A 66 13.65 -12.56 13.91
C GLY A 66 12.24 -12.55 13.28
N LEU A 67 12.04 -11.78 12.20
CA LEU A 67 10.73 -11.62 11.54
C LEU A 67 10.80 -11.96 10.04
N ALA A 68 9.65 -12.31 9.46
CA ALA A 68 9.46 -12.51 8.03
C ALA A 68 8.18 -11.86 7.52
N LEU A 69 8.13 -11.57 6.22
CA LEU A 69 6.89 -11.23 5.52
C LEU A 69 6.25 -12.50 4.96
N ASP A 70 5.03 -12.81 5.40
CA ASP A 70 4.25 -13.97 4.95
C ASP A 70 3.14 -13.56 3.99
N CYS A 71 3.50 -12.96 2.85
CA CYS A 71 2.54 -12.48 1.86
C CYS A 71 1.51 -11.47 2.44
N TYR A 72 0.32 -11.40 1.82
CA TYR A 72 -0.73 -10.46 2.17
C TYR A 72 -1.81 -11.11 3.05
N ALA A 73 -2.33 -10.35 4.03
CA ALA A 73 -3.48 -10.75 4.83
C ALA A 73 -4.82 -10.53 4.11
N GLY A 74 -4.80 -9.77 3.01
CA GLY A 74 -5.96 -9.48 2.19
C GLY A 74 -5.57 -8.73 0.92
N VAL A 75 -6.55 -8.40 0.09
CA VAL A 75 -6.31 -7.68 -1.17
C VAL A 75 -5.81 -6.25 -0.85
N PRO A 76 -4.67 -5.81 -1.41
CA PRO A 76 -4.22 -4.43 -1.28
C PRO A 76 -5.30 -3.45 -1.74
N GLN A 77 -5.56 -2.42 -0.93
CA GLN A 77 -6.65 -1.48 -1.17
C GLN A 77 -6.12 -0.16 -1.70
N ARG A 78 -6.68 0.33 -2.81
CA ARG A 78 -6.39 1.67 -3.30
C ARG A 78 -7.01 2.70 -2.34
N LEU A 79 -6.24 3.72 -1.99
CA LEU A 79 -6.65 4.77 -1.04
C LEU A 79 -7.31 5.98 -1.73
N GLU A 80 -7.44 5.96 -3.05
CA GLU A 80 -8.12 6.98 -3.83
C GLU A 80 -9.65 6.90 -3.60
N ALA A 81 -10.33 8.05 -3.60
CA ALA A 81 -11.78 8.08 -3.66
C ALA A 81 -12.27 7.46 -4.97
N ALA A 82 -13.39 6.75 -4.96
CA ALA A 82 -14.02 6.27 -6.18
C ALA A 82 -14.13 7.43 -7.20
N PRO A 83 -13.85 7.21 -8.49
CA PRO A 83 -14.00 8.26 -9.47
C PRO A 83 -15.43 8.83 -9.38
N PRO A 84 -15.59 10.16 -9.42
CA PRO A 84 -16.91 10.76 -9.36
C PRO A 84 -17.79 10.17 -10.47
N ALA A 85 -19.06 9.93 -10.15
CA ALA A 85 -20.03 9.41 -11.11
C ALA A 85 -19.96 10.22 -12.42
N PRO A 86 -20.10 9.55 -13.60
CA PRO A 86 -20.03 10.23 -14.88
C PRO A 86 -21.03 11.41 -14.87
N LYS A 87 -20.51 12.62 -15.14
CA LYS A 87 -21.36 13.81 -15.26
C LYS A 87 -22.35 13.56 -16.41
N PRO A 88 -23.65 13.83 -16.25
CA PRO A 88 -24.61 13.65 -17.32
C PRO A 88 -24.16 14.44 -18.54
N GLU A 89 -24.11 13.75 -19.68
CA GLU A 89 -23.73 14.32 -20.97
C GLU A 89 -24.71 15.45 -21.30
N LYS A 90 -24.22 16.68 -21.40
CA LYS A 90 -25.04 17.80 -21.87
C LYS A 90 -25.26 17.58 -23.36
N SER A 91 -26.44 17.06 -23.72
CA SER A 91 -26.96 17.08 -25.08
C SER A 91 -26.93 18.53 -25.57
N GLY A 92 -25.94 18.86 -26.41
CA GLY A 92 -25.85 20.15 -27.07
C GLY A 92 -27.02 20.30 -28.04
N VAL A 93 -27.99 21.15 -27.71
CA VAL A 93 -28.95 21.66 -28.68
C VAL A 93 -28.26 22.80 -29.41
N PHE A 94 -27.78 22.53 -30.61
CA PHE A 94 -27.54 23.55 -31.61
C PHE A 94 -28.57 23.33 -32.72
N GLN A 95 -29.60 24.18 -32.70
CA GLN A 95 -30.47 24.49 -33.84
C GLN A 95 -29.73 25.43 -34.79
#